data_AF-A0A3D1E7L1-F1
#
_entry.id   AF-A0A3D1E7L1-F1
#
_cell.length_a   1.000
_cell.length_b   1.000
_cell.length_c   1.000
_cell.angle_alpha   90.00
_cell.angle_beta   90.00
_cell.angle_gamma   90.00
#
_symmetry.space_group_name_H-M   'P 1'
#
loop_
_entity.id
_entity.type
_entity.pdbx_description
1 polymer ?
#
loop_
_entity_poly.entity_id
_entity_poly.type
_entity_poly.pdbx_seq_one_letter_code
_entity_poly.pdbx_strand_id
1 'polypeptide(L)'
;MDQIIRYALNHKLVVLLGTAIMAFYGLYALSQLSVGAVPDITNNQVQIITTSRSLSTEDVERYLTYPVELEMANLPGVHEIRSVSKFGLSVVTVVFDDALGTYLPRQLIAEK
;
A
#
# COMPACT_ATOMS: atom_id res chain seq x y z
N MET A 1 -31.53 -36.04 -16.40
CA MET A 1 -30.25 -36.13 -15.65
C MET A 1 -29.41 -37.33 -16.11
N ASP A 2 -30.01 -38.47 -16.44
CA ASP A 2 -29.29 -39.70 -16.83
C ASP A 2 -28.44 -39.57 -18.11
N GLN A 3 -28.80 -38.67 -19.03
CA GLN A 3 -28.07 -38.47 -20.28
C GLN A 3 -26.65 -37.91 -20.06
N ILE A 4 -26.47 -37.01 -19.09
CA ILE A 4 -25.16 -36.42 -18.77
C ILE A 4 -24.26 -37.49 -18.13
N ILE A 5 -24.83 -38.32 -17.26
CA ILE A 5 -24.14 -39.43 -16.59
C ILE A 5 -23.75 -40.52 -17.60
N ARG A 6 -24.65 -40.89 -18.52
CA ARG A 6 -24.36 -41.85 -19.61
C ARG A 6 -23.30 -41.32 -20.57
N TYR A 7 -23.32 -40.03 -20.90
CA TYR A 7 -22.30 -39.41 -21.73
C TYR A 7 -20.92 -39.39 -21.05
N ALA A 8 -20.90 -39.10 -19.74
CA ALA A 8 -19.70 -39.16 -18.91
C ALA A 8 -19.11 -40.58 -18.80
N LEU A 9 -19.97 -41.61 -18.69
CA LEU A 9 -19.55 -43.01 -18.65
C LEU A 9 -19.02 -43.54 -19.99
N ASN A 10 -19.62 -43.13 -21.11
CA ASN A 10 -19.16 -43.53 -22.45
C ASN A 10 -17.82 -42.88 -22.82
N HIS A 11 -17.62 -41.60 -22.44
CA HIS A 11 -16.41 -40.85 -22.72
C HIS A 11 -15.55 -40.65 -21.46
N LYS A 12 -15.27 -41.75 -20.75
CA LYS A 12 -14.43 -41.77 -19.53
C LYS A 12 -13.11 -41.01 -19.67
N LEU A 13 -12.51 -41.03 -20.87
CA LEU A 13 -11.24 -40.37 -21.17
C LEU A 13 -11.38 -38.84 -21.20
N VAL A 14 -12.50 -38.33 -21.73
CA VAL A 14 -12.81 -36.88 -21.78
C VAL A 14 -13.05 -36.33 -20.37
N VAL A 15 -13.80 -37.07 -19.55
CA VAL A 15 -14.05 -36.70 -18.15
C VAL A 15 -12.76 -36.72 -17.34
N LEU A 16 -11.92 -37.73 -17.52
CA LEU A 16 -10.63 -37.85 -16.82
C LEU A 16 -9.68 -36.71 -17.21
N LEU A 17 -9.58 -36.38 -18.50
CA LEU A 17 -8.82 -35.23 -18.98
C LEU A 17 -9.36 -33.91 -18.44
N GLY A 18 -10.67 -33.71 -18.44
CA GLY A 18 -11.31 -32.50 -17.91
C GLY A 18 -10.99 -32.31 -16.42
N THR A 19 -11.11 -33.36 -15.62
CA THR A 19 -10.77 -33.34 -14.19
C THR A 19 -9.28 -33.10 -13.97
N ALA A 20 -8.40 -33.71 -14.79
CA ALA A 20 -6.96 -33.50 -14.70
C ALA A 20 -6.58 -32.04 -15.00
N ILE A 21 -7.13 -31.46 -16.07
CA ILE A 21 -6.91 -30.04 -16.41
C ILE A 21 -7.39 -29.14 -15.29
N MET A 22 -8.57 -29.41 -14.72
CA MET A 22 -9.11 -28.64 -13.61
C MET A 22 -8.24 -28.74 -12.35
N ALA A 23 -7.70 -29.92 -12.06
CA ALA A 23 -6.78 -30.13 -10.94
C ALA A 23 -5.45 -29.39 -11.14
N PHE A 24 -4.85 -29.46 -12.33
CA PHE A 24 -3.63 -28.73 -12.66
C PHE A 24 -3.84 -27.21 -12.61
N TYR A 25 -4.95 -26.72 -13.17
CA TYR A 25 -5.29 -25.31 -13.12
C TYR A 25 -5.53 -24.84 -11.68
N GLY A 26 -6.20 -25.65 -10.86
CA GLY A 26 -6.36 -25.40 -9.44
C GLY A 26 -5.03 -25.31 -8.69
N LEU A 27 -4.10 -26.25 -8.93
CA LEU A 27 -2.76 -26.19 -8.36
C LEU A 27 -1.97 -24.95 -8.80
N TYR A 28 -2.06 -24.60 -10.09
CA TYR A 28 -1.41 -23.41 -10.61
C TYR A 28 -1.98 -22.14 -9.97
N ALA A 29 -3.30 -22.03 -9.89
CA ALA A 29 -3.98 -20.91 -9.23
C ALA A 29 -3.63 -20.82 -7.75
N LEU A 30 -3.54 -21.94 -7.03
CA LEU A 30 -3.05 -22.00 -5.65
C LEU A 30 -1.61 -21.51 -5.52
N SER A 31 -0.73 -21.87 -6.46
CA SER A 31 0.66 -21.42 -6.46
C SER A 31 0.82 -19.94 -6.82
N GLN A 32 -0.10 -19.40 -7.62
CA GLN A 32 -0.12 -18.00 -8.05
C GLN A 32 -0.85 -17.10 -7.03
N LEU A 33 -1.63 -17.70 -6.13
CA LEU A 33 -2.26 -16.96 -5.05
C LEU A 33 -1.16 -16.50 -4.09
N SER A 34 -0.79 -15.23 -4.21
CA SER A 34 0.05 -14.57 -3.21
C SER A 34 -0.73 -14.59 -1.89
N VAL A 35 -0.36 -15.51 -1.01
CA VAL A 35 -0.87 -15.57 0.37
C VAL A 35 -0.31 -14.36 1.12
N GLY A 36 -0.90 -13.20 0.86
CA GLY A 36 -0.73 -12.02 1.69
C GLY A 36 -1.47 -12.26 3.00
N ALA A 37 -0.72 -12.66 4.03
CA ALA A 37 -1.26 -13.03 5.35
C ALA A 37 -1.85 -11.84 6.15
N VAL A 38 -2.00 -10.68 5.53
CA VAL A 38 -2.54 -9.48 6.15
C VAL A 38 -3.34 -8.73 5.09
N PRO A 39 -4.55 -8.25 5.40
CA PRO A 39 -5.16 -7.20 4.59
C PRO A 39 -4.12 -6.07 4.49
N ASP A 40 -3.93 -5.55 3.28
CA ASP A 40 -2.98 -4.47 3.03
C ASP A 40 -3.47 -3.22 3.76
N ILE A 41 -3.10 -3.09 5.04
CA ILE A 41 -3.38 -1.96 5.92
C ILE A 41 -2.37 -0.83 5.70
N THR A 42 -1.68 -0.86 4.56
CA THR A 42 -0.65 0.12 4.21
C THR A 42 -1.35 1.42 3.79
N ASN A 43 -1.61 2.30 4.76
CA ASN A 43 -2.00 3.68 4.48
C ASN A 43 -0.93 4.35 3.60
N ASN A 44 -1.34 5.16 2.63
CA ASN A 44 -0.41 5.90 1.79
C ASN A 44 0.30 7.01 2.60
N GLN A 45 1.47 6.72 3.16
CA GLN A 45 2.23 7.62 4.03
C GLN A 45 3.51 8.14 3.37
N VAL A 46 3.78 9.44 3.51
CA VAL A 46 5.05 10.07 3.11
C VAL A 46 5.78 10.59 4.34
N GLN A 47 7.06 10.26 4.46
CA GLN A 47 7.91 10.71 5.56
C GLN A 47 8.94 11.72 5.03
N ILE A 48 8.94 12.91 5.65
CA ILE A 48 9.89 13.99 5.39
C ILE A 48 10.83 14.07 6.58
N ILE A 49 12.12 13.85 6.34
CA ILE A 49 13.16 13.86 7.37
C ILE A 49 14.05 15.08 7.15
N THR A 50 14.02 16.00 8.11
CA THR A 50 14.82 17.22 8.09
C THR A 50 15.82 17.19 9.25
N THR A 51 17.10 17.31 8.95
CA THR A 51 18.18 17.29 9.96
C THR A 51 18.79 18.68 10.12
N SER A 52 19.13 19.05 11.34
CA SER A 52 19.85 20.26 11.68
C SER A 52 20.96 19.92 12.68
N ARG A 53 22.18 20.43 12.46
CA ARG A 53 23.34 20.09 13.29
C ARG A 53 23.51 20.99 14.53
N SER A 54 22.61 21.95 14.75
CA SER A 54 22.89 23.06 15.68
C SER A 54 21.68 23.62 16.44
N LEU A 55 20.46 23.13 16.18
CA LEU A 55 19.26 23.66 16.82
C LEU A 55 18.78 22.77 17.98
N SER A 56 18.36 23.41 19.07
CA SER A 56 17.70 22.77 20.19
C SER A 56 16.34 22.19 19.76
N THR A 57 15.77 21.24 20.51
CA THR A 57 14.48 20.62 20.15
C THR A 57 13.35 21.66 19.97
N GLU A 58 13.33 22.71 20.80
CA GLU A 58 12.33 23.79 20.73
C GLU A 58 12.52 24.64 19.46
N ASP A 59 13.76 24.95 19.10
CA ASP A 59 14.04 25.71 17.89
C ASP A 59 13.78 24.88 16.62
N VAL A 60 14.08 23.57 16.64
CA VAL A 60 13.73 22.66 15.55
C VAL A 60 12.21 22.64 15.34
N GLU A 61 11.43 22.61 16.41
CA GLU A 61 9.98 22.63 16.32
C GLU A 61 9.47 23.93 15.70
N ARG A 62 9.92 25.09 16.20
CA ARG A 62 9.44 26.40 15.76
C ARG A 62 9.90 26.77 14.35
N TYR A 63 11.14 26.43 13.97
CA TYR A 63 11.74 26.87 12.71
C TYR A 63 11.72 25.84 11.59
N LEU A 64 11.60 24.55 11.89
CA LEU A 64 11.61 23.48 10.88
C LEU A 64 10.28 22.73 10.86
N THR A 65 9.86 22.18 12.00
CA THR A 65 8.68 21.30 12.05
C THR A 65 7.38 22.05 11.77
N TYR A 66 7.15 23.18 12.45
CA TYR A 66 5.92 23.97 12.34
C TYR A 66 5.64 24.51 10.92
N PRO A 67 6.59 25.16 10.22
CA PRO A 67 6.33 25.61 8.85
C PRO A 67 6.14 24.46 7.87
N VAL A 68 6.84 23.34 8.05
CA VAL A 68 6.65 22.14 7.21
C VAL A 68 5.27 21.53 7.44
N GLU A 69 4.82 21.45 8.69
CA GLU A 69 3.46 20.97 9.02
C GLU A 69 2.38 21.85 8.39
N LEU A 70 2.55 23.19 8.43
CA LEU A 70 1.59 24.13 7.85
C LEU A 70 1.51 24.01 6.31
N GLU A 71 2.64 23.88 5.62
CA GLU A 71 2.65 23.67 4.16
C GLU A 71 2.05 22.31 3.79
N MET A 72 2.31 21.25 4.58
CA MET A 72 1.74 19.92 4.35
C MET A 72 0.24 19.86 4.65
N ALA A 73 -0.26 20.60 5.65
CA ALA A 73 -1.69 20.69 5.97
C ALA A 73 -2.52 21.35 4.87
N ASN A 74 -1.89 22.13 3.98
CA ASN A 74 -2.53 22.73 2.82
C ASN A 74 -2.62 21.77 1.62
N LEU A 75 -2.04 20.57 1.69
CA LEU A 75 -2.13 19.60 0.60
C LEU A 75 -3.51 18.93 0.57
N PRO A 76 -4.13 18.77 -0.60
CA PRO A 76 -5.42 18.10 -0.71
C PRO A 76 -5.29 16.60 -0.38
N GLY A 77 -6.19 16.10 0.48
CA GLY A 77 -6.32 14.68 0.86
C GLY A 77 -5.30 14.19 1.90
N VAL A 78 -4.88 15.09 2.78
CA VAL A 78 -4.19 14.74 4.04
C VAL A 78 -5.21 14.31 5.07
N HIS A 79 -5.08 13.08 5.58
CA HIS A 79 -5.95 12.53 6.63
C HIS A 79 -5.36 12.79 8.02
N GLU A 80 -4.04 12.63 8.19
CA GLU A 80 -3.36 12.84 9.46
C GLU A 80 -1.92 13.32 9.25
N ILE A 81 -1.48 14.29 10.06
CA ILE A 81 -0.07 14.72 10.12
C ILE A 81 0.47 14.37 11.49
N ARG A 82 1.62 13.70 11.52
CA ARG A 82 2.36 13.39 12.75
C ARG A 82 3.76 13.95 12.66
N SER A 83 4.09 14.86 13.57
CA SER A 83 5.40 15.47 13.65
C SER A 83 6.14 15.02 14.92
N VAL A 84 7.43 14.71 14.78
CA VAL A 84 8.32 14.34 15.88
C VAL A 84 9.58 15.19 15.78
N SER A 85 9.75 16.09 16.76
CA SER A 85 10.94 16.92 16.91
C SER A 85 11.86 16.33 17.99
N LYS A 86 13.12 16.08 17.64
CA LYS A 86 14.20 15.68 18.57
C LYS A 86 15.42 16.56 18.32
N PHE A 87 16.40 16.53 19.21
CA PHE A 87 17.61 17.35 19.11
C PHE A 87 18.26 17.24 17.72
N GLY A 88 18.21 18.32 16.93
CA GLY A 88 18.74 18.34 15.56
C GLY A 88 18.00 17.47 14.52
N LEU A 89 16.82 16.94 14.83
CA LEU A 89 16.05 16.06 13.94
C LEU A 89 14.57 16.42 13.96
N SER A 90 13.99 16.67 12.79
CA SER A 90 12.56 16.82 12.58
C SER A 90 12.08 15.73 11.64
N VAL A 91 11.09 14.94 12.06
CA VAL A 91 10.45 13.93 11.24
C VAL A 91 8.97 14.29 11.13
N VAL A 92 8.52 14.62 9.92
CA VAL A 92 7.12 14.90 9.62
C VAL A 92 6.57 13.75 8.77
N THR A 93 5.55 13.06 9.28
CA THR A 93 4.88 11.96 8.60
C THR A 93 3.49 12.42 8.21
N VAL A 94 3.20 12.42 6.91
CA VAL A 94 1.90 12.82 6.36
C VAL A 94 1.22 11.56 5.84
N VAL A 95 0.03 11.27 6.37
CA VAL A 95 -0.83 10.16 5.94
C VAL A 95 -1.87 10.73 4.97
N PHE A 96 -1.85 10.24 3.73
CA PHE A 96 -2.79 10.62 2.69
C PHE A 96 -3.94 9.62 2.61
N ASP A 97 -5.12 10.09 2.18
CA ASP A 97 -6.25 9.21 1.87
C ASP A 97 -5.92 8.30 0.68
N ASP A 98 -6.28 7.01 0.80
CA ASP A 98 -6.02 5.97 -0.22
C ASP A 98 -6.66 6.27 -1.59
N ALA A 99 -7.59 7.23 -1.66
CA ALA A 99 -8.21 7.71 -2.90
C ALA A 99 -7.25 8.53 -3.78
N LEU A 100 -6.16 9.07 -3.21
CA LEU A 100 -5.12 9.78 -3.94
C LEU A 100 -3.94 8.84 -4.14
N GLY A 101 -3.90 8.23 -5.33
CA GLY A 101 -2.86 7.26 -5.71
C GLY A 101 -1.43 7.72 -5.38
N THR A 102 -0.58 6.73 -5.10
CA THR A 102 0.81 6.82 -4.60
C THR A 102 1.78 7.75 -5.36
N TYR A 103 1.39 8.27 -6.53
CA TYR A 103 2.26 9.00 -7.45
C TYR A 103 2.17 10.54 -7.33
N LEU A 104 1.05 11.10 -6.86
CA LEU A 104 0.86 12.54 -6.72
C LEU A 104 1.70 13.19 -5.58
N PRO A 105 1.88 12.54 -4.41
CA PRO A 105 2.55 13.18 -3.27
C PRO A 105 4.02 13.50 -3.54
N ARG A 106 4.73 12.66 -4.32
CA ARG A 106 6.16 12.86 -4.59
C ARG A 106 6.43 13.98 -5.58
N GLN A 107 5.51 14.24 -6.52
CA GLN A 107 5.66 15.35 -7.48
C GLN A 107 5.38 16.70 -6.82
N LEU A 108 4.36 16.79 -5.97
CA LEU A 108 4.02 18.03 -5.26
C LEU A 108 5.10 18.46 -4.25
N ILE A 109 5.80 17.50 -3.63
CA ILE A 109 6.93 17.76 -2.72
C ILE A 109 8.21 18.13 -3.50
N ALA A 110 8.36 17.70 -4.76
CA ALA A 110 9.53 18.03 -5.57
C ALA A 110 9.40 19.38 -6.29
N GLU A 111 8.19 19.92 -6.40
CA GLU A 111 7.90 21.17 -7.11
C GLU A 111 7.94 22.42 -6.19
N LYS A 112 8.13 22.24 -4.87
CA LYS A 112 8.21 23.29 -3.85
C LYS A 112 9.47 23.17 -3.01
#